data_AF-A0A7K2HQV3-F1
#
_entry.id   AF-A0A7K2HQV3-F1
#
_cell.length_a   1.000
_cell.length_b   1.000
_cell.length_c   1.000
_cell.angle_alpha   90.00
_cell.angle_beta   90.00
_cell.angle_gamma   90.00
#
_symmetry.space_group_name_H-M   'P 1'
#
loop_
_entity.id
_entity.type
_entity.pdbx_description
1 polymer ?
#
loop_
_entity_poly.entity_id
_entity_poly.type
_entity_poly.pdbx_seq_one_letter_code
_entity_poly.pdbx_strand_id
1 'polypeptide(L)'
;MNLADQIEAVARRATAQVVAASHAYAATQRRIAADLAGFRSADAGPEGRWRDEADTDAGIGGVAMPRFRRPADAAEASPHRSAPDE
;
A
#
# COMPACT_ATOMS: atom_id res chain seq x y z
N MET A 1 6.87 -34.07 -32.57
CA MET A 1 7.16 -33.02 -31.57
C MET A 1 7.81 -33.68 -30.37
N ASN A 2 9.03 -33.30 -30.03
CA ASN A 2 9.83 -33.95 -28.98
C ASN A 2 9.53 -33.34 -27.59
N LEU A 3 9.88 -34.04 -26.51
CA LEU A 3 9.75 -33.58 -25.12
C LEU A 3 10.47 -32.24 -24.89
N ALA A 4 11.62 -32.03 -25.52
CA ALA A 4 12.36 -30.76 -25.46
C ALA A 4 11.51 -29.59 -25.98
N ASP A 5 10.83 -29.75 -27.12
CA ASP A 5 9.96 -28.72 -27.71
C ASP A 5 8.77 -28.41 -26.79
N GLN A 6 8.24 -29.43 -26.10
CA GLN A 6 7.14 -29.27 -25.16
C GLN A 6 7.57 -28.51 -23.91
N ILE A 7 8.74 -28.83 -23.35
CA ILE A 7 9.32 -28.11 -22.21
C ILE A 7 9.56 -26.64 -22.59
N GLU A 8 10.13 -26.38 -23.77
CA GLU A 8 10.38 -25.02 -24.24
C GLU A 8 9.07 -24.23 -24.42
N ALA A 9 8.04 -24.84 -24.99
CA ALA A 9 6.73 -24.22 -25.15
C ALA A 9 6.09 -23.85 -23.80
N VAL A 10 6.18 -24.73 -22.81
CA VAL A 10 5.68 -24.47 -21.45
C VAL A 10 6.48 -23.36 -20.78
N ALA A 11 7.81 -23.41 -20.85
CA ALA A 11 8.67 -22.39 -20.26
C ALA A 11 8.39 -21.01 -20.86
N ARG A 12 8.31 -20.91 -22.19
CA ARG A 12 8.01 -19.64 -22.88
C ARG A 12 6.65 -19.07 -22.46
N ARG A 13 5.63 -19.93 -22.36
CA ARG A 13 4.31 -19.52 -21.89
C ARG A 13 4.33 -19.03 -20.44
N ALA A 14 5.02 -19.74 -19.56
CA ALA A 14 5.14 -19.35 -18.16
C ALA A 14 5.86 -17.99 -18.01
N THR A 15 6.97 -17.79 -18.73
CA THR A 15 7.68 -16.51 -18.74
C THR A 15 6.79 -15.37 -19.23
N ALA A 16 6.04 -15.57 -20.32
CA ALA A 16 5.13 -14.56 -20.83
C ALA A 16 4.04 -14.17 -19.80
N GLN A 17 3.51 -15.15 -19.07
CA GLN A 17 2.52 -14.90 -18.01
C GLN A 17 3.11 -14.11 -16.84
N VAL A 18 4.33 -14.46 -16.40
CA VAL A 18 5.02 -13.73 -15.33
C VAL A 18 5.27 -12.29 -15.74
N VAL A 19 5.77 -12.05 -16.95
CA VAL A 19 6.01 -10.70 -17.47
C VAL A 19 4.72 -9.88 -17.50
N ALA A 20 3.62 -10.46 -17.99
CA ALA A 20 2.32 -9.79 -18.01
C ALA A 20 1.83 -9.45 -16.59
N ALA A 21 1.97 -10.37 -15.63
CA ALA A 21 1.61 -10.15 -14.23
C ALA A 21 2.46 -9.04 -13.59
N SER A 22 3.76 -9.03 -13.85
CA SER A 22 4.66 -7.98 -13.36
C SER A 22 4.28 -6.59 -13.89
N HIS A 23 3.92 -6.48 -15.16
CA HIS A 23 3.45 -5.22 -15.73
C HIS A 23 2.14 -4.75 -15.10
N ALA A 24 1.17 -5.65 -14.92
CA ALA A 24 -0.11 -5.34 -14.28
C ALA A 24 0.08 -4.90 -12.82
N TYR A 25 0.96 -5.58 -12.08
CA TYR A 25 1.32 -5.22 -10.71
C TYR A 25 1.95 -3.83 -10.65
N ALA A 26 2.95 -3.55 -11.48
CA ALA A 26 3.63 -2.26 -11.50
C ALA A 26 2.69 -1.12 -11.88
N ALA A 27 1.78 -1.34 -12.83
CA ALA A 27 0.75 -0.36 -13.18
C ALA A 27 -0.19 -0.07 -12.00
N THR A 28 -0.61 -1.12 -11.29
CA THR A 28 -1.47 -1.00 -10.11
C THR A 28 -0.77 -0.24 -8.98
N GLN A 29 0.51 -0.56 -8.70
CA GLN A 29 1.30 0.15 -7.69
C GLN A 29 1.43 1.64 -8.01
N ARG A 30 1.73 2.00 -9.27
CA ARG A 30 1.82 3.40 -9.67
C ARG A 30 0.49 4.13 -9.51
N ARG A 31 -0.63 3.49 -9.85
CA ARG A 31 -1.96 4.06 -9.66
C ARG A 31 -2.24 4.32 -8.18
N ILE A 32 -2.03 3.32 -7.31
CA ILE A 32 -2.25 3.48 -5.86
C ILE A 32 -1.36 4.59 -5.29
N ALA A 33 -0.10 4.68 -5.71
CA ALA A 33 0.79 5.74 -5.27
C ALA A 33 0.29 7.14 -5.72
N ALA A 34 -0.23 7.26 -6.94
CA ALA A 34 -0.81 8.49 -7.44
C ALA A 34 -2.09 8.87 -6.68
N ASP A 35 -2.98 7.89 -6.44
CA ASP A 35 -4.23 8.11 -5.71
C ASP A 35 -3.94 8.55 -4.26
N LEU A 36 -2.95 7.92 -3.60
CA LEU A 36 -2.52 8.30 -2.25
C LEU A 36 -1.91 9.70 -2.22
N ALA A 37 -1.10 10.07 -3.21
CA ALA A 37 -0.57 11.43 -3.32
C ALA A 37 -1.69 12.45 -3.56
N GLY A 38 -2.68 12.11 -4.38
CA GLY A 38 -3.90 12.91 -4.57
C GLY A 38 -4.67 13.11 -3.26
N PHE A 39 -4.89 12.03 -2.51
CA PHE A 39 -5.57 12.09 -1.21
C PHE A 39 -4.80 12.96 -0.21
N ARG A 40 -3.48 12.74 -0.05
CA ARG A 40 -2.64 13.54 0.86
C ARG A 40 -2.59 15.02 0.50
N SER A 41 -2.57 15.34 -0.80
CA SER A 41 -2.59 16.75 -1.25
C SER A 41 -3.97 17.38 -1.09
N ALA A 42 -5.05 16.62 -1.21
CA ALA A 42 -6.42 17.09 -0.94
C ALA A 42 -6.66 17.34 0.56
N ASP A 43 -6.08 16.49 1.43
CA ASP A 43 -6.12 16.63 2.90
C ASP A 43 -5.07 17.60 3.47
N ALA A 44 -4.31 18.32 2.62
CA ALA A 44 -3.32 19.33 3.03
C ALA A 44 -3.94 20.62 3.60
N GLY A 45 -5.16 20.53 4.15
CA GLY A 45 -5.74 21.53 5.03
C GLY A 45 -4.96 21.66 6.35
N PRO A 46 -5.41 22.54 7.26
CA PRO A 46 -4.75 22.77 8.54
C PRO A 46 -4.40 21.47 9.29
N GLU A 47 -5.29 20.48 9.24
CA GLU A 47 -5.19 19.17 9.90
C GLU A 47 -4.03 18.29 9.39
N GLY A 48 -3.69 18.36 8.10
CA GLY A 48 -2.53 17.63 7.53
C GLY A 48 -1.20 18.15 8.06
N ARG A 49 -1.08 19.47 8.25
CA ARG A 49 0.10 20.09 8.87
C ARG A 49 0.27 19.68 10.32
N TRP A 50 -0.82 19.61 11.09
CA TRP A 50 -0.78 19.15 12.49
C TRP A 50 -0.36 17.67 12.61
N ARG A 51 -0.70 16.82 11.63
CA ARG A 51 -0.25 15.41 11.62
C ARG A 51 1.24 15.28 11.30
N ASP A 52 1.73 15.99 10.29
CA ASP A 52 3.15 15.98 9.92
C ASP A 52 4.04 16.58 11.04
N GLU A 53 3.56 17.62 11.71
CA GLU A 53 4.21 18.21 12.89
C GLU A 53 4.23 17.21 14.05
N ALA A 54 3.12 16.51 14.33
CA ALA A 54 3.05 15.50 15.39
C ALA A 54 3.89 14.24 15.10
N ASP A 55 4.00 13.81 13.83
CA ASP A 55 4.88 12.70 13.44
C ASP A 55 6.36 13.09 13.52
N THR A 56 6.68 14.35 13.23
CA THR A 56 8.03 14.90 13.41
C THR A 56 8.40 14.98 14.89
N ASP A 57 7.49 15.46 15.75
CA ASP A 57 7.69 15.52 17.20
C ASP A 57 7.86 14.12 17.83
N ALA A 58 7.08 13.14 17.35
CA ALA A 58 7.19 11.75 17.80
C ALA A 58 8.52 11.08 17.38
N GLY A 59 9.17 11.57 16.31
CA GLY A 59 10.45 11.08 15.81
C GLY A 59 11.69 11.61 16.55
N ILE A 60 11.56 12.68 17.35
CA ILE A 60 12.69 13.30 18.08
C ILE A 60 12.96 12.60 19.43
N GLY A 61 12.04 11.77 19.92
CA GLY A 61 12.20 10.99 21.14
C GLY A 61 12.94 9.67 20.91
N GLY A 62 14.25 9.71 20.69
CA GLY A 62 15.16 8.56 20.59
C GLY A 62 15.29 7.67 21.86
N VAL A 63 14.25 7.58 22.68
CA VAL A 63 14.14 6.64 23.81
C VAL A 63 12.89 5.83 23.58
N ALA A 64 13.05 4.51 23.43
CA ALA A 64 11.99 3.54 23.19
C ALA A 64 10.84 3.69 24.20
N MET A 65 9.82 4.48 23.85
CA MET A 65 8.56 4.53 24.57
C MET A 65 7.60 3.51 23.97
N PRO A 66 6.80 2.81 24.80
CA PRO A 66 5.80 1.88 24.29
C PRO A 66 4.93 2.61 23.28
N ARG A 67 4.66 1.98 22.13
CA ARG A 67 3.79 2.53 21.10
C ARG A 67 2.39 2.73 21.70
N PHE A 68 2.13 3.91 22.26
CA PHE A 68 0.79 4.34 22.64
C PHE A 68 0.02 4.45 21.33
N ARG A 69 -0.78 3.42 21.03
CA ARG A 69 -1.70 3.44 19.89
C ARG A 69 -2.55 4.68 20.01
N ARG A 70 -2.56 5.51 18.95
CA ARG A 70 -3.41 6.69 18.94
C ARG A 70 -4.87 6.20 18.95
N PRO A 71 -5.80 6.95 19.55
CA PRO A 71 -7.23 6.60 19.52
C PRO A 71 -7.76 6.39 18.08
N ALA A 72 -7.19 7.08 17.09
CA ALA A 72 -7.49 6.88 15.67
C ALA A 72 -7.01 5.50 15.15
N ASP A 73 -5.83 5.05 15.57
CA ASP A 73 -5.28 3.73 15.20
C ASP A 73 -6.10 2.59 15.83
N ALA A 74 -6.76 2.84 16.96
CA ALA A 74 -7.68 1.89 17.59
C ALA A 74 -9.04 1.82 16.86
N ALA A 75 -9.49 2.93 16.26
CA ALA A 75 -10.72 2.98 15.47
C ALA A 75 -10.58 2.24 14.13
N GLU A 76 -9.40 2.31 13.49
CA GLU A 76 -9.12 1.56 12.25
C GLU A 76 -8.97 0.04 12.47
N ALA A 77 -8.60 -0.38 13.68
CA ALA A 77 -8.45 -1.79 14.04
C ALA A 77 -9.72 -2.42 14.65
N SER A 78 -10.84 -1.70 14.69
CA SER A 78 -12.08 -2.19 15.33
C SER A 78 -12.76 -3.29 14.50
N PRO A 79 -13.03 -4.48 15.07
CA PRO A 79 -13.78 -5.55 14.40
C PRO A 79 -15.26 -5.21 14.14
N HIS A 80 -15.75 -4.09 14.70
CA HIS A 80 -17.15 -3.66 14.63
C HIS A 80 -17.42 -2.62 13.53
N ARG A 81 -16.52 -2.47 12.56
CA ARG A 81 -16.86 -1.76 11.33
C ARG A 81 -17.84 -2.62 10.53
N SER A 82 -19.13 -2.48 10.84
CA SER A 82 -20.20 -2.85 9.92
C SER A 82 -19.95 -2.12 8.60
N ALA A 83 -20.21 -2.82 7.48
CA ALA A 83 -20.09 -2.31 6.12
C ALA A 83 -20.77 -0.94 5.94
N PRO A 84 -20.37 -0.13 4.93
CA PRO A 84 -21.12 1.06 4.58
C PRO A 84 -22.48 0.65 4.00
N ASP A 85 -23.58 1.11 4.60
CA ASP A 85 -24.84 1.31 3.89
C ASP A 85 -25.01 2.82 3.70
N GLU A 86 -25.05 3.22 2.43
CA GLU A 86 -25.41 4.50 1.81
C GLU A 86 -24.64 5.78 2.21
#